data_AF-A0A5Y9TS17-F1
#
_entry.id   AF-A0A5Y9TS17-F1
#
_cell.length_a   1.000
_cell.length_b   1.000
_cell.length_c   1.000
_cell.angle_alpha   90.00
_cell.angle_beta   90.00
_cell.angle_gamma   90.00
#
_symmetry.space_group_name_H-M   'P 1'
#
loop_
_entity.id
_entity.type
_entity.pdbx_description
1 polymer ?
#
loop_
_entity_poly.entity_id
_entity_poly.type
_entity_poly.pdbx_seq_one_letter_code
_entity_poly.pdbx_strand_id
1 'polypeptide(L)'
;VLPDLRGEFIRGWDDGRGVNAGRALLSTEADMNQSHRHLFESSMDGGSTWGNANPYIDFNSGNSVSHTPNNIFVQVLRAQIGGAGSGWEGINNTGVRNQTSGGNESRPRNVAFNYIVRAA
;
A
#
# COMPACT_ATOMS: atom_id res chain seq x y z
N VAL A 1 -26.51 -11.75 -29.59
CA VAL A 1 -26.23 -10.41 -29.00
C VAL A 1 -24.77 -10.09 -29.26
N LEU A 2 -24.44 -8.89 -29.73
CA LEU A 2 -23.05 -8.46 -29.95
C LEU A 2 -22.52 -7.83 -28.64
N PRO A 3 -21.39 -8.29 -28.08
CA PRO A 3 -20.80 -7.66 -26.89
C PRO A 3 -20.30 -6.25 -27.21
N ASP A 4 -20.57 -5.28 -26.35
CA ASP A 4 -19.97 -3.94 -26.43
C ASP A 4 -18.61 -3.95 -25.73
N LEU A 5 -17.54 -3.96 -26.52
CA LEU A 5 -16.16 -4.03 -26.02
C LEU A 5 -15.45 -2.67 -26.02
N ARG A 6 -16.18 -1.57 -26.28
CA ARG A 6 -15.57 -0.23 -26.30
C ARG A 6 -15.03 0.11 -24.91
N GLY A 7 -13.71 0.28 -24.81
CA GLY A 7 -13.03 0.57 -23.53
C GLY A 7 -12.71 -0.66 -22.67
N GLU A 8 -12.99 -1.87 -23.16
CA GLU A 8 -12.55 -3.11 -22.53
C GLU A 8 -11.19 -3.56 -23.08
N PHE A 9 -10.32 -4.01 -22.18
CA PHE A 9 -9.17 -4.79 -22.63
C PHE A 9 -9.59 -6.22 -22.90
N ILE A 10 -9.04 -6.81 -23.94
CA ILE A 10 -9.28 -8.21 -24.27
C ILE A 10 -8.19 -9.05 -23.59
N ARG A 11 -8.62 -10.01 -22.76
CA ARG A 11 -7.76 -11.05 -22.22
C ARG A 11 -8.14 -12.38 -22.86
N GLY A 12 -7.15 -13.11 -23.36
CA GLY A 12 -7.35 -14.45 -23.92
C GLY A 12 -8.05 -15.37 -22.94
N TRP A 13 -9.11 -16.04 -23.41
CA TRP A 13 -9.74 -17.11 -22.65
C TRP A 13 -8.76 -18.26 -22.45
N ASP A 14 -8.69 -18.77 -21.23
CA ASP A 14 -7.76 -19.84 -20.87
C ASP A 14 -8.39 -21.20 -21.18
N ASP A 15 -8.09 -21.73 -22.36
CA ASP A 15 -8.49 -23.06 -22.83
C ASP A 15 -7.44 -24.13 -22.48
N GLY A 16 -6.97 -24.14 -21.22
CA GLY A 16 -6.11 -25.21 -20.69
C GLY A 16 -4.64 -24.88 -20.48
N ARG A 17 -4.21 -23.61 -20.63
CA ARG A 17 -2.85 -23.17 -20.25
C ARG A 17 -2.71 -23.03 -18.73
N GLY A 18 -3.80 -22.70 -18.03
CA GLY A 18 -3.86 -22.62 -16.57
C GLY A 18 -3.42 -21.27 -15.97
N VAL A 19 -3.24 -20.22 -16.78
CA VAL A 19 -2.86 -18.88 -16.32
C VAL A 19 -4.06 -18.09 -15.78
N ASN A 20 -5.25 -18.31 -16.33
CA ASN A 20 -6.51 -17.69 -15.92
C ASN A 20 -7.62 -18.74 -15.87
N ALA A 21 -7.33 -19.84 -15.17
CA ALA A 21 -8.14 -21.04 -15.15
C ALA A 21 -9.54 -20.80 -14.55
N GLY A 22 -10.54 -21.51 -15.08
CA GLY A 22 -11.92 -21.45 -14.57
C GLY A 22 -12.69 -20.18 -14.94
N ARG A 23 -12.07 -19.23 -15.65
CA ARG A 23 -12.76 -18.02 -16.10
C ARG A 23 -13.72 -18.34 -17.26
N ALA A 24 -14.98 -17.96 -17.10
CA ALA A 24 -16.01 -18.14 -18.14
C ALA A 24 -15.77 -17.21 -19.33
N LEU A 25 -16.06 -17.69 -20.55
CA LEU A 25 -16.00 -16.89 -21.77
C LEU A 25 -16.97 -15.69 -21.67
N LEU A 26 -16.55 -14.53 -22.16
CA LEU A 26 -17.26 -13.24 -22.08
C LEU A 26 -17.48 -12.69 -20.66
N SER A 27 -16.92 -13.32 -19.62
CA SER A 27 -16.95 -12.74 -18.27
C SER A 27 -16.08 -11.49 -18.19
N THR A 28 -16.55 -10.49 -17.46
CA THR A 28 -15.82 -9.24 -17.20
C THR A 28 -15.13 -9.30 -15.85
N GLU A 29 -14.03 -8.59 -15.73
CA GLU A 29 -13.40 -8.34 -14.45
C GLU A 29 -12.99 -6.87 -14.35
N ALA A 30 -13.04 -6.32 -13.15
CA ALA A 30 -12.58 -4.97 -12.86
C ALA A 30 -11.05 -4.86 -12.99
N ASP A 31 -10.58 -3.62 -13.00
CA ASP A 31 -9.16 -3.33 -12.83
C ASP A 31 -8.65 -3.75 -11.44
N MET A 32 -7.36 -4.02 -11.36
CA MET A 32 -6.69 -4.36 -10.12
C MET A 32 -5.24 -3.86 -10.18
N ASN A 33 -4.75 -3.36 -9.06
CA ASN A 33 -3.32 -3.09 -8.85
C ASN A 33 -2.76 -4.16 -7.91
N GLN A 34 -1.57 -4.67 -8.21
CA GLN A 34 -0.93 -5.68 -7.38
C GLN A 34 -0.53 -5.10 -6.02
N SER A 35 -0.73 -5.90 -4.98
CA SER A 35 -0.51 -5.50 -3.59
C SER A 35 0.93 -5.06 -3.35
N HIS A 36 1.12 -3.82 -2.91
CA HIS A 36 2.42 -3.26 -2.55
C HIS A 36 2.30 -2.19 -1.47
N ARG A 37 3.45 -1.74 -0.96
CA ARG A 37 3.58 -0.64 0.01
C ARG A 37 4.82 0.19 -0.28
N HIS A 38 4.84 1.42 0.21
CA HIS A 38 5.98 2.31 0.12
C HIS A 38 6.67 2.46 1.48
N LEU A 39 7.99 2.67 1.41
CA LEU A 39 8.79 3.16 2.53
C LEU A 39 8.78 4.69 2.46
N PHE A 40 8.57 5.35 3.60
CA PHE A 40 8.82 6.78 3.70
C PHE A 40 10.22 6.97 4.28
N GLU A 41 11.15 7.35 3.43
CA GLU A 41 12.48 7.77 3.87
C GLU A 41 12.41 9.23 4.27
N SER A 42 12.43 9.51 5.58
CA SER A 42 12.64 10.86 6.08
C SER A 42 14.14 11.15 6.09
N SER A 43 14.66 11.83 5.06
CA SER A 43 16.00 12.44 5.15
C SER A 43 15.90 13.67 6.05
N MET A 44 16.25 13.54 7.32
CA MET A 44 16.50 14.71 8.15
C MET A 44 18.01 14.91 8.30
N ASP A 45 18.56 15.85 7.52
CA ASP A 45 19.79 16.55 7.87
C ASP A 45 19.50 17.43 9.08
N GLY A 46 19.62 16.88 10.29
CA GLY A 46 19.36 17.64 11.50
C GLY A 46 19.42 16.77 12.75
N GLY A 47 20.59 16.73 13.37
CA GLY A 47 20.91 15.84 14.48
C GLY A 47 19.93 15.88 15.65
N SER A 48 19.56 14.70 16.14
CA SER A 48 18.99 14.50 17.47
C SER A 48 20.08 14.01 18.43
N THR A 49 20.31 14.78 19.49
CA THR A 49 21.36 14.63 20.51
C THR A 49 20.95 13.76 21.70
N TRP A 50 20.31 12.62 21.47
CA TRP A 50 19.96 11.71 22.57
C TRP A 50 20.41 10.30 22.25
N GLY A 51 21.45 9.88 22.96
CA GLY A 51 22.22 8.68 22.68
C GLY A 51 21.38 7.41 22.66
N ASN A 52 21.66 6.60 21.64
CA ASN A 52 21.53 5.14 21.58
C ASN A 52 20.62 4.48 22.64
N ALA A 53 19.34 4.79 22.57
CA ALA A 53 18.30 3.87 23.00
C ALA A 53 17.26 3.92 21.89
N ASN A 54 17.10 2.82 21.14
CA ASN A 54 15.97 2.64 20.23
C ASN A 54 14.69 2.89 21.06
N PRO A 55 13.99 4.03 20.91
CA PRO A 55 12.81 4.25 21.71
C PRO A 55 11.75 3.31 21.15
N TYR A 56 11.42 2.28 21.92
CA TYR A 56 10.22 1.50 21.68
C TYR A 56 9.03 2.43 21.98
N ILE A 57 8.52 3.09 20.93
CA ILE A 57 7.37 3.98 21.04
C ILE A 57 6.12 3.12 20.91
N ASP A 58 5.47 2.86 22.05
CA ASP A 58 4.16 2.22 22.11
C ASP A 58 3.07 3.18 21.64
N PHE A 59 2.53 2.93 20.43
CA PHE A 59 1.37 3.65 19.90
C PHE A 59 0.07 3.07 20.48
N ASN A 60 -0.14 3.20 21.80
CA ASN A 60 -1.44 2.90 22.38
C ASN A 60 -2.48 3.93 21.92
N SER A 61 -3.74 3.51 21.77
CA SER A 61 -4.88 4.21 21.14
C SER A 61 -5.28 5.57 21.75
N GLY A 62 -4.52 6.10 22.70
CA GLY A 62 -4.71 7.41 23.31
C GLY A 62 -3.65 8.47 22.96
N ASN A 63 -2.64 8.14 22.13
CA ASN A 63 -1.58 9.09 21.79
C ASN A 63 -1.92 9.94 20.56
N SER A 64 -1.90 11.26 20.69
CA SER A 64 -2.09 12.19 19.56
C SER A 64 -0.89 12.15 18.63
N VAL A 65 -1.10 11.70 17.38
CA VAL A 65 -0.11 11.79 16.30
C VAL A 65 -0.47 12.99 15.43
N SER A 66 0.46 13.94 15.29
CA SER A 66 0.33 15.08 14.39
C SER A 66 1.41 14.99 13.32
N HIS A 67 1.08 15.38 12.10
CA HIS A 67 1.98 15.31 10.96
C HIS A 67 2.04 16.64 10.22
N THR A 68 3.22 17.00 9.75
CA THR A 68 3.43 17.97 8.68
C THR A 68 3.85 17.20 7.41
N PRO A 69 3.92 17.84 6.23
CA PRO A 69 4.32 17.13 5.01
C PRO A 69 5.67 16.39 5.09
N ASN A 70 6.56 16.83 5.97
CA ASN A 70 7.93 16.31 6.06
C ASN A 70 8.25 15.61 7.40
N ASN A 71 7.36 15.70 8.40
CA ASN A 71 7.64 15.23 9.76
C ASN A 71 6.43 14.59 10.42
N ILE A 72 6.70 13.56 11.21
CA ILE A 72 5.73 12.98 12.14
C ILE A 72 6.14 13.38 13.55
N PHE A 73 5.21 14.03 14.26
CA PHE A 73 5.34 14.39 15.66
C PHE A 73 4.40 13.52 16.48
N VAL A 74 4.91 13.00 17.58
CA VAL A 74 4.09 12.29 18.55
C VAL A 74 4.10 13.04 19.85
N GLN A 75 2.91 13.24 20.41
CA GLN A 75 2.76 13.81 21.73
C GLN A 75 3.25 12.77 22.74
N VAL A 76 4.44 12.96 23.31
CA VAL A 76 4.91 12.10 24.40
C VAL A 76 4.48 12.75 25.70
N LEU A 77 3.67 12.03 26.50
CA LEU A 77 3.34 12.46 27.85
C LEU A 77 4.59 12.31 28.73
N ARG A 78 5.18 13.43 29.16
CA ARG A 78 6.40 13.47 29.98
C ARG A 78 6.18 13.06 31.45
N ALA A 79 5.29 12.09 31.70
CA ALA A 79 4.97 11.66 33.06
C ALA A 79 5.98 10.64 33.63
N GLN A 80 6.85 10.05 32.80
CA GLN A 80 7.79 9.01 33.25
C GLN A 80 9.15 9.54 33.72
N ILE A 81 9.45 10.85 33.55
CA ILE A 81 10.70 11.47 34.01
C ILE A 81 10.39 12.88 34.56
N GLY A 82 9.95 12.94 35.82
CA GLY A 82 10.24 14.04 36.75
C GLY A 82 9.88 15.49 36.39
N GLY A 83 9.07 15.76 35.36
CA GLY A 83 8.72 17.12 34.96
C GLY A 83 7.43 17.17 34.16
N ALA A 84 6.33 17.53 34.83
CA ALA A 84 5.00 17.63 34.23
C ALA A 84 4.94 18.75 33.18
N GLY A 85 5.14 18.38 31.92
CA GLY A 85 4.72 19.16 30.76
C GLY A 85 4.36 18.21 29.63
N SER A 86 3.45 18.57 28.74
CA SER A 86 3.24 17.84 27.48
C SER A 86 3.94 18.55 26.34
N GLY A 87 4.54 17.83 25.40
CA GLY A 87 5.03 18.45 24.17
C GLY A 87 5.41 17.45 23.11
N TRP A 88 5.62 17.97 21.92
CA TRP A 88 5.83 17.20 20.71
C TRP A 88 7.29 16.80 20.58
N GLU A 89 7.53 15.51 20.35
CA GLU A 89 8.86 14.96 20.07
C GLU A 89 8.90 14.47 18.61
N GLY A 90 10.00 14.75 17.91
CA GLY A 90 10.20 14.30 16.54
C GLY A 90 10.59 12.82 16.53
N ILE A 91 9.86 11.99 15.78
CA ILE A 91 10.21 10.58 15.63
C ILE A 91 11.34 10.43 14.60
N ASN A 92 12.51 10.00 15.06
CA ASN A 92 13.65 9.61 14.22
C ASN A 92 13.48 8.15 13.76
N ASN A 93 12.52 7.87 12.87
CA ASN A 93 12.32 6.51 12.40
C ASN A 93 12.28 6.44 10.86
N THR A 94 13.36 5.93 10.28
CA THR A 94 13.54 5.64 8.86
C THR A 94 12.71 4.43 8.36
N GLY A 95 11.84 3.87 9.20
CA GLY A 95 11.07 2.65 8.94
C GLY A 95 9.56 2.81 8.87
N VAL A 96 9.02 4.03 8.69
CA VAL A 96 7.57 4.24 8.55
C VAL A 96 7.10 3.72 7.19
N ARG A 97 6.07 2.87 7.20
CA ARG A 97 5.53 2.20 6.01
C ARG A 97 4.02 2.33 5.98
N ASN A 98 3.47 2.56 4.80
CA ASN A 98 2.02 2.41 4.61
C ASN A 98 1.61 0.94 4.74
N GLN A 99 0.34 0.72 5.06
CA GLN A 99 -0.29 -0.59 4.93
C GLN A 99 -0.22 -1.04 3.47
N THR A 100 -0.04 -2.33 3.24
CA THR A 100 -0.08 -2.89 1.88
C THR A 100 -1.48 -2.69 1.30
N SER A 101 -1.55 -2.25 0.05
CA SER A 101 -2.81 -2.02 -0.67
C SER A 101 -2.72 -2.61 -2.07
N GLY A 102 -3.85 -3.11 -2.58
CA GLY A 102 -3.96 -3.83 -3.85
C GLY A 102 -4.24 -5.32 -3.69
N GLY A 103 -4.50 -6.01 -4.80
CA GLY A 103 -4.85 -7.42 -4.85
C GLY A 103 -3.72 -8.30 -5.38
N ASN A 104 -4.06 -9.45 -5.96
CA ASN A 104 -3.06 -10.46 -6.37
C ASN A 104 -2.50 -10.26 -7.79
N GLU A 105 -2.93 -9.22 -8.52
CA GLU A 105 -2.56 -9.02 -9.92
C GLU A 105 -2.55 -7.52 -10.27
N SER A 106 -1.79 -7.16 -11.31
CA SER A 106 -1.89 -5.87 -12.00
C SER A 106 -2.58 -6.05 -13.35
N ARG A 107 -3.78 -5.51 -13.51
CA ARG A 107 -4.58 -5.64 -14.74
C ARG A 107 -5.51 -4.44 -14.96
N PRO A 108 -5.76 -4.05 -16.22
CA PRO A 108 -6.91 -3.20 -16.53
C PRO A 108 -8.22 -3.99 -16.44
N ARG A 109 -9.35 -3.28 -16.42
CA ARG A 109 -10.68 -3.87 -16.66
C ARG A 109 -10.65 -4.64 -17.98
N ASN A 110 -11.15 -5.87 -17.96
CA ASN A 110 -11.02 -6.74 -19.13
C ASN A 110 -12.12 -7.78 -19.24
N VAL A 111 -12.30 -8.29 -20.46
CA VAL A 111 -13.20 -9.39 -20.81
C VAL A 111 -12.42 -10.63 -21.25
N ALA A 112 -12.88 -11.82 -20.86
CA ALA A 112 -12.36 -13.08 -21.40
C ALA A 112 -12.91 -13.30 -22.80
N PHE A 113 -12.05 -13.34 -23.81
CA PHE A 113 -12.47 -13.51 -25.19
C PHE A 113 -11.65 -14.57 -25.91
N ASN A 114 -12.29 -15.31 -26.82
CA ASN A 114 -11.62 -16.26 -27.69
C ASN A 114 -11.35 -15.62 -29.06
N TYR A 115 -10.12 -15.13 -29.26
CA TYR A 115 -9.69 -14.44 -30.48
C TYR A 115 -8.43 -15.05 -31.11
N ILE A 116 -7.93 -16.15 -30.55
CA ILE A 116 -6.74 -16.82 -31.06
C ILE A 116 -7.19 -18.00 -31.92
N VAL A 117 -6.95 -17.92 -33.22
CA VAL A 117 -7.06 -19.08 -34.10
C VAL A 117 -5.75 -19.83 -34.03
N ARG A 118 -5.78 -21.09 -33.57
CA ARG A 118 -4.59 -21.95 -33.56
C ARG A 118 -4.25 -22.29 -35.01
N ALA A 119 -3.04 -21.92 -35.45
CA ALA A 119 -2.54 -22.35 -36.75
C ALA A 119 -2.41 -23.89 -36.76
N ALA A 120 -2.79 -24.50 -37.89
CA ALA A 120 -2.70 -25.94 -38.13
C ALA A 120 -1.27 -26.36 -38.45
#